data_AF-A0A022QDM1-F1
#
_entry.id   AF-A0A022QDM1-F1
#
_cell.length_a   1.000
_cell.length_b   1.000
_cell.length_c   1.000
_cell.angle_alpha   90.00
_cell.angle_beta   90.00
_cell.angle_gamma   90.00
#
_symmetry.space_group_name_H-M   'P 1'
#
loop_
_entity.id
_entity.type
_entity.pdbx_description
1 polymer ?
#
loop_
_entity_poly.entity_id
_entity_poly.type
_entity_poly.pdbx_seq_one_letter_code
_entity_poly.pdbx_strand_id
1 'polypeptide(L)'
;VGARVKGYFVWSLLDNYEWAEGYTVRFGMVYVDYVNGLTRYPKTSAIWFMNFLSRKTIVYDSRLVEEIEDGNTNPAKRPRKG
;
A
#
# COMPACT_ATOMS: atom_id res chain seq x y z
N VAL A 1 8.13 2.47 -24.39
CA VAL A 1 9.20 2.88 -23.45
C VAL A 1 8.57 3.12 -22.08
N GLY A 2 9.22 2.70 -20.99
CA GLY A 2 8.75 2.92 -19.62
C GLY A 2 9.79 3.69 -18.79
N ALA A 3 9.41 4.14 -17.60
CA ALA A 3 10.29 4.87 -16.68
C ALA A 3 10.64 4.00 -15.46
N ARG A 4 11.89 4.11 -14.97
CA ARG A 4 12.35 3.44 -13.75
C ARG A 4 11.91 4.25 -12.52
N VAL A 5 10.68 4.03 -12.07
CA VAL A 5 10.11 4.67 -10.87
C VAL A 5 10.64 3.97 -9.61
N LYS A 6 11.18 4.75 -8.67
CA LYS A 6 11.77 4.22 -7.42
C LYS A 6 10.87 4.34 -6.20
N GLY A 7 9.82 5.15 -6.27
CA GLY A 7 8.95 5.38 -5.11
C GLY A 7 7.77 6.30 -5.43
N TYR A 8 6.84 6.36 -4.49
CA TYR A 8 5.64 7.18 -4.52
C TYR A 8 5.38 7.74 -3.12
N PHE A 9 5.11 9.05 -3.03
CA PHE A 9 4.78 9.73 -1.79
C PHE A 9 3.44 10.42 -1.95
N VAL A 10 2.50 10.11 -1.06
CA VAL A 10 1.15 10.70 -1.09
C VAL A 10 1.17 12.10 -0.48
N TRP A 11 0.56 13.06 -1.17
CA TRP A 11 0.18 14.34 -0.59
C TRP A 11 -1.25 14.22 -0.04
N SER A 12 -1.48 14.33 1.26
CA SER A 12 -0.52 14.46 2.35
C SER A 12 -0.84 13.43 3.45
N LEU A 13 0.03 13.29 4.44
CA LEU A 13 -0.27 12.40 5.55
C LEU A 13 -1.46 12.93 6.39
N LEU A 14 -1.44 14.22 6.71
CA LEU A 14 -2.44 14.90 7.54
C LEU A 14 -3.04 16.07 6.76
N ASP A 15 -4.31 16.39 7.03
CA ASP A 15 -4.87 17.66 6.58
C ASP A 15 -4.04 18.83 7.12
N ASN A 16 -3.68 19.76 6.25
CA ASN A 16 -2.82 20.90 6.56
C ASN A 16 -3.41 22.22 6.00
N TYR A 17 -2.68 23.32 6.20
CA TYR A 17 -3.01 24.62 5.62
C TYR A 17 -2.66 24.63 4.14
N GLU A 18 -3.67 24.74 3.28
CA GLU A 18 -3.53 24.71 1.83
C GLU A 18 -3.52 26.12 1.25
N TRP A 19 -2.42 26.84 1.50
CA TRP A 19 -2.09 28.12 0.87
C TRP A 19 -3.27 29.11 0.82
N ALA A 20 -3.69 29.53 -0.38
CA ALA A 20 -4.77 30.50 -0.58
C ALA A 20 -6.12 30.00 -0.05
N GLU A 21 -6.33 28.69 0.03
CA GLU A 21 -7.57 28.07 0.52
C GLU A 21 -7.58 27.90 2.04
N GLY A 22 -6.43 28.10 2.69
CA GLY A 22 -6.27 27.89 4.11
C GLY A 22 -6.72 26.49 4.56
N TYR A 23 -7.66 26.41 5.50
CA TYR A 23 -8.10 25.15 6.11
C TYR A 23 -9.40 24.58 5.56
N THR A 24 -9.89 25.10 4.43
CA THR A 24 -11.16 24.67 3.83
C THR A 24 -10.99 23.38 3.00
N VAL A 25 -9.85 23.22 2.34
CA VAL A 25 -9.51 22.04 1.51
C VAL A 25 -8.68 21.03 2.30
N ARG A 26 -8.94 19.72 2.09
CA ARG A 26 -8.49 18.63 2.97
C ARG A 26 -7.91 17.44 2.21
N PHE A 27 -6.62 17.50 1.88
CA PHE A 27 -5.90 16.46 1.12
C PHE A 27 -5.32 15.32 1.97
N GLY A 28 -5.27 15.46 3.28
CA GLY A 28 -4.65 14.49 4.16
C GLY A 28 -5.32 13.13 4.09
N MET A 29 -4.53 12.08 4.16
CA MET A 29 -5.02 10.71 4.41
C MET A 29 -5.67 10.61 5.80
N VAL A 30 -5.27 11.48 6.73
CA VAL A 30 -5.84 11.61 8.07
C VAL A 30 -6.51 12.97 8.21
N TYR A 31 -7.78 12.97 8.59
CA TYR A 31 -8.52 14.18 8.93
C TYR A 31 -7.99 14.78 10.24
N VAL A 32 -7.84 16.10 10.26
CA VAL A 32 -7.43 16.85 11.46
C VAL A 32 -8.54 17.82 11.87
N ASP A 33 -9.04 17.63 13.09
CA ASP A 33 -10.01 18.53 13.69
C ASP A 33 -9.30 19.76 14.28
N TYR A 34 -9.35 20.88 13.56
CA TYR A 34 -8.68 22.11 13.98
C TYR A 34 -9.33 22.82 15.17
N VAL A 35 -10.58 22.48 15.49
CA VAL A 35 -11.32 23.10 16.59
C VAL A 35 -11.17 22.26 17.86
N ASN A 36 -11.15 20.93 17.72
CA ASN A 36 -11.01 20.00 18.85
C ASN A 36 -9.55 19.57 19.07
N GLY A 37 -8.69 20.55 19.37
CA GLY A 37 -7.33 20.28 19.84
C GLY A 37 -6.44 19.51 18.87
N LEU A 38 -6.67 19.62 17.56
CA LEU A 38 -5.91 18.91 16.51
C LEU A 38 -6.03 17.38 16.58
N THR A 39 -7.20 16.89 17.01
CA THR A 39 -7.48 15.44 17.02
C THR A 39 -7.45 14.86 15.61
N ARG A 40 -6.95 13.63 15.47
CA ARG A 40 -6.62 13.00 14.17
C ARG A 40 -7.47 11.75 13.94
N TYR A 41 -8.09 11.68 12.77
CA TYR A 41 -9.00 10.60 12.40
C TYR A 41 -8.60 10.04 11.03
N PRO A 42 -8.14 8.77 10.94
CA PRO A 42 -7.81 8.15 9.66
C PRO A 42 -9.02 8.14 8.72
N LYS A 43 -8.87 8.65 7.49
CA LYS A 43 -9.92 8.55 6.47
C LYS A 43 -9.93 7.13 5.88
N THR A 44 -11.00 6.77 5.17
CA THR A 44 -11.09 5.48 4.46
C THR A 44 -9.93 5.28 3.48
N SER A 45 -9.42 6.36 2.88
CA SER A 45 -8.22 6.33 2.04
C SER A 45 -6.97 5.88 2.80
N ALA A 46 -6.75 6.32 4.04
CA ALA A 46 -5.64 5.85 4.89
C ALA A 46 -5.73 4.35 5.15
N ILE A 47 -6.92 3.86 5.49
CA ILE A 47 -7.16 2.43 5.76
C ILE A 47 -6.90 1.63 4.48
N TRP A 48 -7.41 2.09 3.34
CA TRP A 48 -7.17 1.46 2.05
C TRP A 48 -5.68 1.43 1.70
N PHE A 49 -4.98 2.55 1.85
CA PHE A 49 -3.56 2.66 1.51
C PHE A 49 -2.69 1.79 2.42
N MET A 50 -3.00 1.73 3.71
CA MET A 50 -2.38 0.79 4.64
C MET A 50 -2.59 -0.66 4.20
N ASN A 51 -3.81 -1.04 3.84
CA ASN A 51 -4.10 -2.39 3.36
C ASN A 51 -3.41 -2.68 2.02
N PHE A 52 -3.36 -1.71 1.11
CA PHE A 52 -2.65 -1.82 -0.16
C PHE A 52 -1.15 -2.10 0.05
N LEU A 53 -0.50 -1.35 0.95
CA LEU A 53 0.90 -1.55 1.30
C LEU A 53 1.16 -2.84 2.09
N SER A 54 0.19 -3.27 2.90
CA SER A 54 0.30 -4.48 3.74
C SER A 54 0.05 -5.78 2.98
N ARG A 55 -0.44 -5.71 1.73
CA ARG A 55 -0.56 -6.91 0.90
C ARG A 55 0.83 -7.50 0.72
N LYS A 56 1.00 -8.76 1.15
CA LYS A 56 2.17 -9.54 0.74
C LYS A 56 2.21 -9.52 -0.78
N THR A 57 3.22 -8.86 -1.34
CA THR A 57 3.56 -9.07 -2.74
C THR A 57 3.82 -10.56 -2.87
N ILE A 58 2.94 -11.28 -3.57
CA ILE A 58 3.34 -12.56 -4.13
C ILE A 58 4.38 -12.15 -5.17
N VAL A 59 5.65 -12.26 -4.77
CA VAL A 59 6.74 -12.19 -5.72
C VAL A 59 6.57 -13.43 -6.57
N TYR A 60 5.97 -13.27 -7.75
CA TYR A 60 6.07 -14.27 -8.79
C TYR A 60 7.55 -14.32 -9.16
N ASP A 61 8.28 -15.23 -8.54
CA ASP A 61 9.58 -15.64 -9.05
C ASP A 61 9.30 -16.31 -10.40
N SER A 62 9.73 -15.67 -11.48
CA SER A 62 9.57 -16.22 -12.83
C SER A 62 10.20 -17.60 -12.98
N ARG A 63 11.12 -18.00 -12.09
CA ARG A 63 11.71 -19.36 -12.02
C ARG A 63 10.80 -20.41 -11.37
N LEU A 64 9.71 -20.00 -10.72
CA LEU A 64 8.71 -20.92 -10.15
C LEU A 64 7.51 -21.16 -11.09
N VAL A 65 7.38 -20.34 -12.15
CA VAL A 65 6.28 -20.45 -13.12
C VAL A 65 6.50 -21.65 -14.06
N GLU A 66 7.76 -21.98 -14.38
CA GLU A 66 8.11 -23.14 -15.22
C GLU A 66 7.72 -24.49 -14.58
N GLU A 67 7.61 -24.59 -13.24
CA GLU A 67 7.18 -25.84 -12.58
C GLU A 67 5.66 -26.09 -12.69
N ILE A 68 4.84 -25.07 -12.98
CA ILE A 68 3.37 -25.18 -12.98
C ILE A 68 2.84 -25.62 -14.36
N GLU A 69 3.55 -25.30 -15.44
CA GLU A 69 3.09 -25.61 -16.80
C GLU A 69 3.30 -27.09 -17.18
N ASP A 70 4.17 -27.82 -16.48
CA ASP A 70 4.60 -29.16 -16.90
C ASP A 70 4.09 -30.34 -16.06
N GLY A 71 3.27 -30.16 -15.02
CA GLY A 71 2.97 -31.32 -14.16
C GLY A 71 1.81 -31.22 -13.19
N ASN A 72 0.69 -31.81 -13.60
CA ASN A 72 -0.26 -32.47 -12.69
C ASN A 72 0.48 -33.44 -11.73
N THR A 73 0.89 -33.01 -10.53
CA THR A 73 1.11 -33.90 -9.38
C THR A 73 0.91 -33.22 -8.02
N ASN A 74 0.11 -33.90 -7.20
CA ASN A 74 -0.32 -33.63 -5.82
C ASN A 74 0.81 -33.22 -4.84
N PRO A 75 0.65 -32.17 -3.98
CA PRO A 75 1.71 -31.62 -3.13
C PRO A 75 2.19 -32.52 -1.96
N ALA A 76 1.71 -33.75 -1.84
CA ALA A 76 2.07 -34.66 -0.76
C ALA A 76 3.34 -35.48 -1.06
N LYS A 77 4.50 -34.82 -1.18
CA LYS A 77 5.85 -35.40 -1.01
C LYS A 77 6.91 -34.32 -1.20
N ARG A 78 7.38 -33.69 -0.11
CA ARG A 78 8.73 -33.12 -0.09
C ARG A 78 9.48 -33.69 1.13
N PRO A 79 10.67 -34.28 0.95
CA PRO A 79 11.48 -34.71 2.08
C PRO A 79 12.10 -33.47 2.75
N ARG A 80 12.20 -33.50 4.07
CA ARG A 80 12.96 -32.50 4.82
C ARG A 80 14.44 -32.69 4.49
N LYS A 81 15.07 -31.70 3.86
CA LYS A 81 16.53 -31.66 3.68
C LYS A 81 17.17 -31.27 5.00
N GLY A 82 18.16 -32.07 5.42
CA GLY A 82 19.14 -31.71 6.45
C GLY A 82 20.24 -30.81 5.91
#